data_AF-A0A7W0U1L6-F1
#
_entry.id   AF-A0A7W0U1L6-F1
#
_cell.length_a   1.000
_cell.length_b   1.000
_cell.length_c   1.000
_cell.angle_alpha   90.00
_cell.angle_beta   90.00
_cell.angle_gamma   90.00
#
_symmetry.space_group_name_H-M   'P 1'
#
loop_
_entity.id
_entity.type
_entity.pdbx_description
1 polymer ?
#
loop_
_entity_poly.entity_id
_entity_poly.type
_entity_poly.pdbx_seq_one_letter_code
_entity_poly.pdbx_strand_id
1 'polypeptide(L)'
;MSTERGGCRNGRRLTGVLVSVLLTAGCTQASSGAPAESSRATTPESTPEVSVTAEPLVAAVEVDLRAGIDAATAFGTSQGLSVSIAVIDRARGEEVANGAAADTPIWGASLVKLFIADNLLHRQRDGEFQLSAQDRSELESMLVASDDVAADSLYTRFGGEAMVTEVAQRYQLPSVVPTNQAGFWELTMMSARDVARYYDRFLVRTPPADRDYLLDLLRRTAMIAIDGFDQFFGIPTALPAQTWAIKQGWMCCPRDTSYLHTTGVLGTDDRYVVAILSSDPGVFSTAYSTDVLSKVTSLIFPPGSIEGG
;
A
#
# COMPACT_ATOMS: atom_id res chain seq x y z
N MET A 1 20.62 -42.54 1.05
CA MET A 1 19.75 -42.38 -0.13
C MET A 1 19.63 -40.89 -0.38
N SER A 2 20.50 -40.40 -1.25
CA SER A 2 20.60 -38.99 -1.64
C SER A 2 19.58 -38.71 -2.73
N THR A 3 18.79 -37.66 -2.59
CA THR A 3 17.96 -37.13 -3.67
C THR A 3 18.44 -35.73 -4.03
N GLU A 4 18.86 -35.64 -5.28
CA GLU A 4 19.54 -34.51 -5.92
C GLU A 4 18.59 -33.31 -6.09
N ARG A 5 19.12 -32.11 -5.82
CA ARG A 5 18.49 -30.84 -6.17
C ARG A 5 18.84 -30.51 -7.62
N GLY A 6 17.88 -30.62 -8.53
CA GLY A 6 17.98 -30.13 -9.90
C GLY A 6 17.90 -28.61 -9.96
N GLY A 7 19.05 -27.96 -10.14
CA GLY A 7 19.16 -26.52 -10.34
C GLY A 7 18.90 -26.11 -11.79
N CYS A 8 18.06 -25.09 -11.98
CA CYS A 8 17.90 -24.43 -13.27
C CYS A 8 18.86 -23.23 -13.35
N ARG A 9 19.96 -23.40 -14.09
CA ARG A 9 20.92 -22.35 -14.47
C ARG A 9 20.36 -21.58 -15.66
N ASN A 10 20.02 -20.30 -15.49
CA ASN A 10 19.87 -19.36 -16.60
C ASN A 10 21.08 -18.41 -16.65
N GLY A 11 21.90 -18.55 -17.69
CA GLY A 11 23.07 -17.74 -17.94
C GLY A 11 22.71 -16.35 -18.48
N ARG A 12 23.01 -15.29 -17.72
CA ARG A 12 23.06 -13.92 -18.23
C ARG A 12 24.45 -13.64 -18.80
N ARG A 13 24.53 -13.38 -20.10
CA ARG A 13 25.70 -12.74 -20.73
C ARG A 13 25.64 -11.25 -20.44
N LEU A 14 26.57 -10.75 -19.61
CA LEU A 14 26.82 -9.34 -19.42
C LEU A 14 27.68 -8.83 -20.58
N THR A 15 27.15 -7.93 -21.39
CA THR A 15 27.93 -7.14 -22.35
C THR A 15 28.12 -5.76 -21.75
N GLY A 16 29.34 -5.45 -21.31
CA GLY A 16 29.71 -4.15 -20.78
C GLY A 16 29.84 -3.12 -21.90
N VAL A 17 29.35 -1.90 -21.63
CA VAL A 17 29.67 -0.71 -22.42
C VAL A 17 30.26 0.32 -21.45
N LEU A 18 31.55 0.60 -21.63
CA LEU A 18 32.24 1.74 -21.03
C LEU A 18 31.76 3.02 -21.71
N VAL A 19 31.36 4.02 -20.93
CA VAL A 19 31.24 5.40 -21.41
C VAL A 19 32.30 6.23 -20.70
N SER A 20 33.27 6.72 -21.48
CA SER A 20 34.39 7.53 -21.02
C SER A 20 33.96 8.98 -20.79
N VAL A 21 34.37 9.53 -19.65
CA VAL A 21 34.25 10.93 -19.24
C VAL A 21 35.25 11.78 -20.04
N LEU A 22 34.78 12.89 -20.63
CA LEU A 22 35.62 13.95 -21.18
C LEU A 22 35.52 15.19 -20.28
N LEU A 23 36.60 15.45 -19.56
CA LEU A 23 36.89 16.71 -18.87
C LEU A 23 37.52 17.69 -19.88
N THR A 24 36.97 18.89 -20.00
CA THR A 24 37.70 20.03 -20.55
C THR A 24 37.79 21.13 -19.51
N ALA A 25 39.02 21.45 -19.13
CA ALA A 25 39.41 22.58 -18.32
C ALA A 25 39.43 23.86 -19.16
N GLY A 26 39.05 24.99 -18.57
CA GLY A 26 39.18 26.31 -19.16
C GLY A 26 39.36 27.36 -18.07
N CYS A 27 40.47 28.09 -18.15
CA CYS A 27 41.06 28.94 -17.12
C CYS A 27 40.26 30.21 -16.74
N THR A 28 40.62 30.66 -15.54
CA THR A 28 40.26 31.89 -14.83
C THR A 28 40.63 33.19 -15.55
N GLN A 29 39.87 34.25 -15.31
CA GLN A 29 40.42 35.61 -15.21
C GLN A 29 39.60 36.46 -14.25
N ALA A 30 40.27 37.03 -13.26
CA ALA A 30 39.73 38.00 -12.32
C ALA A 30 39.89 39.42 -12.88
N SER A 31 38.92 40.30 -12.61
CA SER A 31 39.16 41.75 -12.60
C SER A 31 38.16 42.43 -11.67
N SER A 32 38.71 43.22 -10.76
CA SER A 32 38.04 44.07 -9.78
C SER A 32 37.65 45.42 -10.42
N GLY A 33 36.58 46.04 -9.91
CA GLY A 33 36.34 47.46 -10.17
C GLY A 33 34.90 47.88 -9.90
N ALA A 34 34.63 48.41 -8.70
CA ALA A 34 33.51 49.32 -8.48
C ALA A 34 33.84 50.70 -9.07
N PRO A 35 32.84 51.50 -9.45
CA PRO A 35 32.48 52.60 -8.57
C PRO A 35 30.97 52.83 -8.42
N ALA A 36 30.62 53.55 -7.35
CA ALA A 36 29.30 54.11 -7.08
C ALA A 36 29.02 55.34 -7.96
N GLU A 37 27.76 55.57 -8.37
CA GLU A 37 26.87 56.61 -7.81
C GLU A 37 25.61 56.88 -8.65
N SER A 38 24.53 57.21 -7.92
CA SER A 38 23.44 58.17 -8.23
C SER A 38 22.30 57.82 -9.20
N SER A 39 21.18 57.44 -8.57
CA SER A 39 19.84 58.07 -8.63
C SER A 39 19.28 58.57 -9.98
N ARG A 40 18.19 57.91 -10.42
CA ARG A 40 16.99 58.61 -10.88
C ARG A 40 15.75 57.76 -10.59
N ALA A 41 14.81 58.38 -9.86
CA ALA A 41 13.49 57.84 -9.58
C ALA A 41 12.65 57.71 -10.86
N THR A 42 11.99 56.56 -11.02
CA THR A 42 10.94 56.35 -12.02
C THR A 42 9.69 55.86 -11.30
N THR A 43 8.62 56.61 -11.47
CA THR A 43 7.26 56.38 -10.99
C THR A 43 6.79 54.96 -11.34
N PRO A 44 6.12 54.20 -10.43
CA PRO A 44 5.49 52.95 -10.83
C PRO A 44 4.21 53.25 -11.60
N GLU A 45 4.14 52.74 -12.82
CA GLU A 45 2.92 52.67 -13.61
C GLU A 45 1.99 51.62 -13.00
N SER A 46 0.76 52.04 -12.72
CA SER A 46 -0.29 51.24 -12.10
C SER A 46 -0.77 50.14 -13.05
N THR A 47 -0.17 48.95 -12.96
CA THR A 47 -0.74 47.73 -13.55
C THR A 47 -2.06 47.40 -12.85
N PRO A 48 -3.18 47.17 -13.56
CA PRO A 48 -4.42 46.76 -12.91
C PRO A 48 -4.23 45.39 -12.27
N GLU A 49 -4.50 45.32 -10.97
CA GLU A 49 -4.55 44.11 -10.18
C GLU A 49 -5.70 43.25 -10.72
N VAL A 50 -5.35 42.28 -11.57
CA VAL A 50 -6.28 41.23 -11.99
C VAL A 50 -6.55 40.39 -10.74
N SER A 51 -7.63 40.74 -10.07
CA SER A 51 -8.24 39.92 -9.04
C SER A 51 -8.60 38.59 -9.68
N VAL A 52 -7.71 37.61 -9.55
CA VAL A 52 -7.98 36.21 -9.88
C VAL A 52 -9.03 35.78 -8.87
N THR A 53 -10.30 35.88 -9.26
CA THR A 53 -11.39 35.17 -8.63
C THR A 53 -10.95 33.73 -8.46
N ALA A 54 -10.71 33.34 -7.20
CA ALA A 54 -10.47 31.95 -6.84
C ALA A 54 -11.56 31.10 -7.51
N GLU A 55 -11.13 30.12 -8.31
CA GLU A 55 -12.03 29.11 -8.84
C GLU A 55 -12.87 28.52 -7.71
N PRO A 56 -14.13 28.18 -7.98
CA PRO A 56 -15.01 27.66 -6.95
C PRO A 56 -14.39 26.38 -6.37
N LEU A 57 -14.32 26.35 -5.03
CA LEU A 57 -14.09 25.16 -4.22
C LEU A 57 -14.84 23.99 -4.88
N VAL A 58 -14.12 22.99 -5.38
CA VAL A 58 -14.73 21.77 -5.93
C VAL A 58 -15.62 21.23 -4.82
N ALA A 59 -16.94 21.33 -4.98
CA ALA A 59 -17.85 20.91 -3.94
C ALA A 59 -17.55 19.45 -3.60
N ALA A 60 -17.27 19.16 -2.33
CA ALA A 60 -16.99 17.82 -1.85
C ALA A 60 -18.09 16.87 -2.32
N VAL A 61 -17.71 15.86 -3.10
CA VAL A 61 -18.65 14.82 -3.53
C VAL A 61 -18.87 13.93 -2.32
N GLU A 62 -20.05 14.01 -1.73
CA GLU A 62 -20.48 13.06 -0.70
C GLU A 62 -20.46 11.64 -1.27
N VAL A 63 -19.72 10.76 -0.60
CA VAL A 63 -19.56 9.37 -1.02
C VAL A 63 -20.71 8.53 -0.44
N ASP A 64 -21.62 8.08 -1.29
CA ASP A 64 -22.60 7.04 -0.92
C ASP A 64 -21.92 5.67 -0.94
N LEU A 65 -21.30 5.32 0.19
CA LEU A 65 -20.57 4.05 0.34
C LEU A 65 -21.46 2.82 0.11
N ARG A 66 -22.74 2.87 0.51
CA ARG A 66 -23.64 1.73 0.36
C ARG A 66 -23.92 1.48 -1.12
N ALA A 67 -24.35 2.50 -1.85
CA ALA A 67 -24.60 2.39 -3.28
C ALA A 67 -23.34 1.99 -4.06
N GLY A 68 -22.18 2.56 -3.70
CA GLY A 68 -20.90 2.24 -4.32
C GLY A 68 -20.47 0.78 -4.08
N ILE A 69 -20.59 0.27 -2.86
CA ILE A 69 -20.25 -1.13 -2.52
C ILE A 69 -21.20 -2.12 -3.21
N ASP A 70 -22.50 -1.79 -3.30
CA ASP A 70 -23.48 -2.64 -4.00
C ASP A 70 -23.16 -2.72 -5.50
N ALA A 71 -22.84 -1.57 -6.12
CA ALA A 71 -22.42 -1.50 -7.53
C ALA A 71 -21.08 -2.24 -7.77
N ALA A 72 -20.10 -2.05 -6.89
CA ALA A 72 -18.80 -2.71 -6.96
C ALA A 72 -18.92 -4.24 -6.84
N THR A 73 -19.76 -4.72 -5.91
CA THR A 73 -20.05 -6.14 -5.73
C THR A 73 -20.70 -6.73 -6.97
N ALA A 74 -21.76 -6.10 -7.49
CA ALA A 74 -22.45 -6.54 -8.70
C ALA A 74 -21.50 -6.59 -9.91
N PHE A 75 -20.65 -5.58 -10.07
CA PHE A 75 -19.66 -5.55 -11.14
C PHE A 75 -18.64 -6.69 -11.00
N GLY A 76 -18.00 -6.86 -9.84
CA GLY A 76 -17.03 -7.93 -9.61
C GLY A 76 -17.60 -9.32 -9.92
N THR A 77 -18.81 -9.61 -9.44
CA THR A 77 -19.52 -10.86 -9.73
C THR A 77 -19.81 -11.03 -11.23
N SER A 78 -20.23 -9.95 -11.93
CA SER A 78 -20.47 -10.00 -13.38
C SER A 78 -19.21 -10.30 -14.21
N GLN A 79 -18.04 -9.98 -13.67
CA GLN A 79 -16.73 -10.26 -14.28
C GLN A 79 -16.17 -11.63 -13.85
N GLY A 80 -16.91 -12.40 -13.04
CA GLY A 80 -16.49 -13.73 -12.59
C GLY A 80 -15.52 -13.73 -11.40
N LEU A 81 -15.28 -12.58 -10.76
CA LEU A 81 -14.48 -12.49 -9.54
C LEU A 81 -15.39 -12.55 -8.30
N SER A 82 -14.92 -13.23 -7.27
CA SER A 82 -15.48 -13.09 -5.93
C SER A 82 -14.83 -11.90 -5.24
N VAL A 83 -15.62 -11.00 -4.66
CA VAL A 83 -15.13 -9.80 -3.98
C VAL A 83 -15.75 -9.67 -2.59
N SER A 84 -14.91 -9.45 -1.60
CA SER A 84 -15.23 -9.18 -0.20
C SER A 84 -14.81 -7.74 0.09
N ILE A 85 -15.77 -6.91 0.51
CA ILE A 85 -15.56 -5.45 0.61
C ILE A 85 -15.97 -4.98 1.99
N ALA A 86 -15.06 -4.25 2.66
CA ALA A 86 -15.35 -3.49 3.87
C ALA A 86 -14.67 -2.11 3.79
N VAL A 87 -15.43 -1.08 4.12
CA VAL A 87 -14.98 0.32 4.18
C VAL A 87 -15.41 0.93 5.51
N ILE A 88 -14.52 1.70 6.14
CA ILE A 88 -14.85 2.49 7.34
C ILE A 88 -14.64 3.96 7.01
N ASP A 89 -15.69 4.78 7.13
CA ASP A 89 -15.58 6.24 7.16
C ASP A 89 -15.36 6.68 8.62
N ARG A 90 -14.09 6.95 8.96
CA ARG A 90 -13.70 7.26 10.34
C ARG A 90 -14.23 8.61 10.83
N ALA A 91 -14.51 9.54 9.92
CA ALA A 91 -15.12 10.82 10.28
C ALA A 91 -16.59 10.64 10.72
N ARG A 92 -17.27 9.63 10.18
CA ARG A 92 -18.66 9.29 10.52
C ARG A 92 -18.80 8.18 11.55
N GLY A 93 -17.71 7.45 11.82
CA GLY A 93 -17.76 6.23 12.63
C GLY A 93 -18.60 5.13 11.98
N GLU A 94 -18.69 5.13 10.64
CA GLU A 94 -19.56 4.24 9.88
C GLU A 94 -18.73 3.13 9.21
N GLU A 95 -19.14 1.86 9.41
CA GLU A 95 -18.62 0.71 8.69
C GLU A 95 -19.65 0.22 7.66
N VAL A 96 -19.27 0.19 6.39
CA VAL A 96 -20.11 -0.27 5.27
C VAL A 96 -19.41 -1.44 4.59
N ALA A 97 -20.12 -2.56 4.42
CA ALA A 97 -19.56 -3.79 3.86
C ALA A 97 -20.60 -4.55 3.02
N ASN A 98 -20.15 -5.44 2.13
CA ASN A 98 -21.02 -6.23 1.24
C ASN A 98 -21.59 -7.51 1.92
N GLY A 99 -21.98 -7.40 3.18
CA GLY A 99 -22.63 -8.47 3.94
C GLY A 99 -21.70 -9.63 4.29
N ALA A 100 -22.21 -10.86 4.23
CA ALA A 100 -21.48 -12.07 4.63
C ALA A 100 -20.23 -12.35 3.80
N ALA A 101 -20.15 -11.83 2.58
CA ALA A 101 -18.94 -11.92 1.76
C ALA A 101 -17.75 -11.23 2.45
N ALA A 102 -17.99 -10.08 3.11
CA ALA A 102 -16.95 -9.36 3.84
C ALA A 102 -16.41 -10.10 5.07
N ASP A 103 -17.20 -11.03 5.63
CA ASP A 103 -16.84 -11.87 6.77
C ASP A 103 -16.19 -13.20 6.36
N THR A 104 -16.23 -13.54 5.07
CA THR A 104 -15.68 -14.80 4.54
C THR A 104 -14.16 -14.73 4.53
N PRO A 105 -13.45 -15.56 5.32
CA PRO A 105 -12.00 -15.54 5.32
C PRO A 105 -11.47 -16.20 4.05
N ILE A 106 -10.46 -15.58 3.42
CA ILE A 106 -9.68 -16.13 2.30
C ILE A 106 -8.18 -15.94 2.58
N TRP A 107 -7.29 -16.58 1.84
CA TRP A 107 -5.84 -16.38 2.04
C TRP A 107 -5.45 -14.94 1.74
N GLY A 108 -4.81 -14.28 2.69
CA GLY A 108 -4.47 -12.86 2.62
C GLY A 108 -3.22 -12.55 1.82
N ALA A 109 -2.45 -13.55 1.38
CA ALA A 109 -1.20 -13.35 0.64
C ALA A 109 -0.28 -12.35 1.38
N SER A 110 0.22 -11.33 0.66
CA SER A 110 1.11 -10.30 1.22
C SER A 110 0.48 -9.37 2.27
N LEU A 111 -0.82 -9.48 2.59
CA LEU A 111 -1.44 -8.66 3.64
C LEU A 111 -0.91 -8.98 5.04
N VAL A 112 -0.45 -10.22 5.29
CA VAL A 112 0.13 -10.59 6.60
C VAL A 112 1.41 -9.81 6.93
N LYS A 113 2.08 -9.22 5.94
CA LYS A 113 3.28 -8.38 6.17
C LYS A 113 2.97 -7.16 7.05
N LEU A 114 1.71 -6.68 7.06
CA LEU A 114 1.23 -5.68 8.03
C LEU A 114 1.36 -6.19 9.47
N PHE A 115 0.95 -7.44 9.70
CA PHE A 115 0.97 -8.10 11.00
C PHE A 115 2.40 -8.37 11.45
N ILE A 116 3.29 -8.76 10.52
CA ILE A 116 4.72 -8.93 10.82
C ILE A 116 5.30 -7.62 11.33
N ALA A 117 5.14 -6.53 10.57
CA ALA A 117 5.71 -5.23 10.91
C ALA A 117 5.16 -4.67 12.23
N ASP A 118 3.84 -4.75 12.44
CA ASP A 118 3.18 -4.33 13.69
C ASP A 118 3.67 -5.12 14.89
N ASN A 119 3.72 -6.46 14.78
CA ASN A 119 4.19 -7.32 15.85
C ASN A 119 5.64 -6.97 16.27
N LEU A 120 6.53 -6.78 15.28
CA LEU A 120 7.93 -6.45 15.54
C LEU A 120 8.09 -5.14 16.31
N LEU A 121 7.40 -4.08 15.87
CA LEU A 121 7.49 -2.78 16.52
C LEU A 121 6.88 -2.81 17.93
N HIS A 122 5.73 -3.48 18.08
CA HIS A 122 5.08 -3.65 19.38
C HIS A 122 6.01 -4.32 20.40
N ARG A 123 6.64 -5.44 20.02
CA ARG A 123 7.50 -6.23 20.92
C ARG A 123 8.86 -5.58 21.17
N GLN A 124 9.41 -4.88 20.16
CA GLN A 124 10.58 -4.03 20.37
C GLN A 124 10.30 -2.95 21.43
N ARG A 125 9.13 -2.30 21.35
CA ARG A 125 8.72 -1.27 22.30
C ARG A 125 8.50 -1.84 23.70
N ASP A 126 8.01 -3.07 23.81
CA ASP A 126 7.88 -3.79 25.08
C ASP A 126 9.23 -4.32 25.62
N GLY A 127 10.33 -4.07 24.90
CA GLY A 127 11.69 -4.36 25.33
C GLY A 127 12.13 -5.81 25.13
N GLU A 128 11.39 -6.60 24.36
CA GLU A 128 11.76 -8.00 24.10
C GLU A 128 13.05 -8.13 23.28
N PHE A 129 13.28 -7.19 22.37
CA PHE A 129 14.47 -7.11 21.53
C PHE A 129 14.66 -5.69 20.99
N GLN A 130 15.77 -5.47 20.28
CA GLN A 130 16.01 -4.26 19.50
C GLN A 130 16.17 -4.66 18.03
N LEU A 131 15.41 -4.03 17.13
CA LEU A 131 15.57 -4.25 15.70
C LEU A 131 16.89 -3.63 15.25
N SER A 132 17.72 -4.44 14.60
CA SER A 132 18.96 -3.98 13.98
C SER A 132 18.67 -3.09 12.77
N ALA A 133 19.71 -2.42 12.26
CA ALA A 133 19.61 -1.68 11.01
C ALA A 133 19.19 -2.59 9.83
N GLN A 134 19.65 -3.85 9.82
CA GLN A 134 19.28 -4.84 8.83
C GLN A 134 17.79 -5.21 8.94
N ASP A 135 17.28 -5.43 10.15
CA ASP A 135 15.86 -5.76 10.35
C ASP A 135 14.94 -4.61 9.89
N ARG A 136 15.37 -3.37 10.12
CA ARG A 136 14.64 -2.18 9.65
C ARG A 136 14.65 -2.07 8.12
N SER A 137 15.78 -2.39 7.48
CA SER A 137 15.87 -2.44 6.02
C SER A 137 14.99 -3.56 5.43
N GLU A 138 14.92 -4.73 6.09
CA GLU A 138 14.04 -5.83 5.70
C GLU A 138 12.57 -5.42 5.85
N LEU A 139 12.21 -4.78 6.96
CA LEU A 139 10.84 -4.30 7.21
C LEU A 139 10.42 -3.28 6.14
N GLU A 140 11.31 -2.34 5.78
CA GLU A 140 11.07 -1.38 4.71
C GLU A 140 10.86 -2.06 3.36
N SER A 141 11.78 -2.95 2.93
CA SER A 141 11.66 -3.69 1.67
C SER A 141 10.36 -4.51 1.62
N MET A 142 10.01 -5.16 2.74
CA MET A 142 8.81 -5.98 2.89
C MET A 142 7.51 -5.17 2.72
N LEU A 143 7.44 -3.94 3.22
CA LEU A 143 6.23 -3.12 3.10
C LEU A 143 6.17 -2.33 1.80
N VAL A 144 7.30 -1.73 1.38
CA VAL A 144 7.38 -0.85 0.20
C VAL A 144 7.35 -1.65 -1.10
N ALA A 145 8.17 -2.70 -1.19
CA ALA A 145 8.36 -3.50 -2.40
C ALA A 145 7.76 -4.91 -2.28
N SER A 146 7.02 -5.19 -1.21
CA SER A 146 6.40 -6.49 -0.91
C SER A 146 7.38 -7.66 -0.88
N ASP A 147 8.62 -7.42 -0.45
CA ASP A 147 9.71 -8.41 -0.47
C ASP A 147 9.42 -9.68 0.36
N ASP A 148 9.32 -10.83 -0.32
CA ASP A 148 9.08 -12.14 0.28
C ASP A 148 10.30 -12.68 1.04
N VAL A 149 11.52 -12.39 0.59
CA VAL A 149 12.73 -12.84 1.28
C VAL A 149 12.88 -12.11 2.62
N ALA A 150 12.55 -10.82 2.64
CA ALA A 150 12.48 -10.05 3.88
C ALA A 150 11.37 -10.56 4.80
N ALA A 151 10.19 -10.88 4.26
CA ALA A 151 9.09 -11.46 5.05
C ALA A 151 9.48 -12.82 5.64
N ASP A 152 10.06 -13.73 4.85
CA ASP A 152 10.53 -15.04 5.30
C ASP A 152 11.56 -14.93 6.42
N SER A 153 12.55 -14.03 6.26
CA SER A 153 13.58 -13.74 7.27
C SER A 153 12.93 -13.28 8.58
N LEU A 154 12.15 -12.19 8.53
CA LEU A 154 11.56 -11.58 9.71
C LEU A 154 10.56 -12.51 10.39
N TYR A 155 9.69 -13.15 9.63
CA TYR A 155 8.68 -14.08 10.14
C TYR A 155 9.35 -15.25 10.86
N THR A 156 10.32 -15.91 10.22
CA THR A 156 11.00 -17.09 10.78
C THR A 156 11.80 -16.74 12.04
N ARG A 157 12.50 -15.60 12.05
CA ARG A 157 13.39 -15.22 13.15
C ARG A 157 12.64 -14.76 14.40
N PHE A 158 11.49 -14.11 14.23
CA PHE A 158 10.85 -13.41 15.34
C PHE A 158 9.61 -14.10 15.91
N GLY A 159 9.10 -15.18 15.32
CA GLY A 159 8.08 -16.00 16.01
C GLY A 159 7.04 -16.67 15.12
N GLY A 160 7.12 -16.46 13.80
CA GLY A 160 6.26 -17.10 12.83
C GLY A 160 4.78 -16.87 13.11
N GLU A 161 4.02 -17.96 13.16
CA GLU A 161 2.56 -17.95 13.31
C GLU A 161 2.08 -17.29 14.61
N ALA A 162 2.92 -17.28 15.64
CA ALA A 162 2.63 -16.59 16.89
C ALA A 162 2.47 -15.08 16.67
N MET A 163 3.26 -14.48 15.76
CA MET A 163 3.19 -13.05 15.45
C MET A 163 1.80 -12.66 14.94
N VAL A 164 1.23 -13.49 14.05
CA VAL A 164 -0.12 -13.31 13.50
C VAL A 164 -1.17 -13.47 14.60
N THR A 165 -1.05 -14.51 15.42
CA THR A 165 -1.97 -14.79 16.53
C THR A 165 -2.02 -13.65 17.54
N GLU A 166 -0.86 -13.12 17.92
CA GLU A 166 -0.74 -12.00 18.87
C GLU A 166 -1.36 -10.72 18.32
N VAL A 167 -1.14 -10.39 17.05
CA VAL A 167 -1.75 -9.21 16.41
C VAL A 167 -3.27 -9.42 16.28
N ALA A 168 -3.72 -10.59 15.84
CA ALA A 168 -5.14 -10.91 15.76
C ALA A 168 -5.85 -10.76 17.12
N GLN A 169 -5.21 -11.20 18.22
CA GLN A 169 -5.73 -11.02 19.57
C GLN A 169 -5.72 -9.54 20.00
N ARG A 170 -4.59 -8.84 19.82
CA ARG A 170 -4.41 -7.42 20.20
C ARG A 170 -5.44 -6.52 19.53
N TYR A 171 -5.74 -6.79 18.26
CA TYR A 171 -6.70 -6.05 17.47
C TYR A 171 -8.08 -6.70 17.41
N GLN A 172 -8.34 -7.82 18.10
CA GLN A 172 -9.64 -8.53 18.14
C GLN A 172 -10.18 -8.85 16.74
N LEU A 173 -9.41 -9.63 15.98
CA LEU A 173 -9.65 -10.01 14.58
C LEU A 173 -9.96 -11.52 14.49
N PRO A 174 -11.21 -11.95 14.75
CA PRO A 174 -11.55 -13.37 14.93
C PRO A 174 -11.45 -14.23 13.65
N SER A 175 -11.50 -13.62 12.47
CA SER A 175 -11.35 -14.28 11.17
C SER A 175 -9.89 -14.41 10.73
N VAL A 176 -8.95 -13.76 11.43
CA VAL A 176 -7.52 -13.87 11.13
C VAL A 176 -6.97 -15.14 11.77
N VAL A 177 -6.57 -16.10 10.93
CA VAL A 177 -6.07 -17.40 11.38
C VAL A 177 -4.78 -17.72 10.64
N PRO A 178 -3.64 -17.90 11.33
CA PRO A 178 -2.41 -18.31 10.69
C PRO A 178 -2.56 -19.70 10.06
N THR A 179 -1.74 -19.98 9.06
CA THR A 179 -1.63 -21.32 8.49
C THR A 179 -1.14 -22.34 9.53
N ASN A 180 -1.48 -23.61 9.34
CA ASN A 180 -0.87 -24.71 10.11
C ASN A 180 0.44 -25.21 9.47
N GLN A 181 0.86 -24.62 8.36
CA GLN A 181 2.07 -24.95 7.64
C GLN A 181 3.18 -23.95 7.97
N ALA A 182 4.14 -24.36 8.79
CA ALA A 182 5.19 -23.48 9.30
C ALA A 182 5.91 -22.71 8.18
N GLY A 183 5.94 -21.38 8.31
CA GLY A 183 6.62 -20.47 7.38
C GLY A 183 5.79 -20.06 6.16
N PHE A 184 4.60 -20.62 5.93
CA PHE A 184 3.73 -20.25 4.79
C PHE A 184 2.80 -19.10 5.17
N TRP A 185 3.41 -17.98 5.59
CA TRP A 185 2.71 -16.80 6.11
C TRP A 185 1.63 -16.28 5.15
N GLU A 186 1.83 -16.42 3.84
CA GLU A 186 0.93 -15.99 2.76
C GLU A 186 -0.43 -16.71 2.79
N LEU A 187 -0.48 -17.90 3.40
CA LEU A 187 -1.69 -18.70 3.58
C LEU A 187 -2.47 -18.34 4.86
N THR A 188 -2.11 -17.24 5.54
CA THR A 188 -2.91 -16.69 6.64
C THR A 188 -4.30 -16.32 6.13
N MET A 189 -5.34 -16.89 6.73
CA MET A 189 -6.72 -16.57 6.40
C MET A 189 -7.10 -15.22 7.00
N MET A 190 -7.79 -14.39 6.23
CA MET A 190 -8.26 -13.05 6.63
C MET A 190 -9.60 -12.73 5.97
N SER A 191 -10.48 -12.01 6.67
CA SER A 191 -11.70 -11.44 6.09
C SER A 191 -11.50 -9.96 5.76
N ALA A 192 -12.25 -9.42 4.79
CA ALA A 192 -12.16 -8.00 4.46
C ALA A 192 -12.53 -7.13 5.68
N ARG A 193 -13.52 -7.57 6.47
CA ARG A 193 -13.92 -6.87 7.68
C ARG A 193 -12.80 -6.80 8.72
N ASP A 194 -12.08 -7.88 8.92
CA ASP A 194 -10.98 -7.89 9.89
C ASP A 194 -9.75 -7.11 9.40
N VAL A 195 -9.48 -7.09 8.09
CA VAL A 195 -8.44 -6.20 7.54
C VAL A 195 -8.83 -4.73 7.73
N ALA A 196 -10.09 -4.35 7.48
CA ALA A 196 -10.55 -2.99 7.75
C ALA A 196 -10.47 -2.63 9.24
N ARG A 197 -10.92 -3.54 10.12
CA ARG A 197 -10.81 -3.36 11.58
C ARG A 197 -9.37 -3.28 12.07
N TYR A 198 -8.45 -4.01 11.45
CA TYR A 198 -7.03 -3.90 11.73
C TYR A 198 -6.56 -2.46 11.52
N TYR A 199 -6.75 -1.90 10.33
CA TYR A 199 -6.35 -0.52 10.02
C TYR A 199 -7.02 0.51 10.94
N ASP A 200 -8.34 0.44 11.14
CA ASP A 200 -9.06 1.39 11.99
C ASP A 200 -8.54 1.39 13.43
N ARG A 201 -8.34 0.19 14.01
CA ARG A 201 -7.82 0.05 15.37
C ARG A 201 -6.33 0.37 15.44
N PHE A 202 -5.54 0.06 14.42
CA PHE A 202 -4.13 0.42 14.29
C PHE A 202 -3.94 1.94 14.35
N LEU A 203 -4.75 2.71 13.63
CA LEU A 203 -4.68 4.18 13.63
C LEU A 203 -4.89 4.80 15.03
N VAL A 204 -5.67 4.13 15.88
CA VAL A 204 -6.05 4.63 17.22
C VAL A 204 -5.20 4.04 18.34
N ARG A 205 -4.87 2.75 18.28
CA ARG A 205 -4.25 2.00 19.39
C ARG A 205 -2.73 1.95 19.31
N THR A 206 -2.16 2.10 18.12
CA THR A 206 -0.70 2.05 17.94
C THR A 206 -0.07 3.36 18.40
N PRO A 207 1.03 3.32 19.20
CA PRO A 207 1.76 4.51 19.57
C PRO A 207 2.16 5.35 18.34
N PRO A 208 2.09 6.69 18.40
CA PRO A 208 2.31 7.54 17.23
C PRO A 208 3.61 7.26 16.47
N ALA A 209 4.73 7.02 17.17
CA ALA A 209 6.01 6.75 16.53
C ALA A 209 5.99 5.48 15.65
N ASP A 210 5.38 4.39 16.12
CA ASP A 210 5.28 3.15 15.37
C ASP A 210 4.23 3.28 14.25
N ARG A 211 3.10 3.93 14.54
CA ARG A 211 2.02 4.17 13.59
C ARG A 211 2.51 4.99 12.40
N ASP A 212 3.14 6.13 12.68
CA ASP A 212 3.57 7.09 11.65
C ASP A 212 4.71 6.51 10.81
N TYR A 213 5.60 5.70 11.41
CA TYR A 213 6.63 4.95 10.70
C TYR A 213 6.05 3.93 9.72
N LEU A 214 5.06 3.12 10.15
CA LEU A 214 4.43 2.15 9.26
C LEU A 214 3.60 2.82 8.16
N LEU A 215 2.86 3.88 8.49
CA LEU A 215 2.12 4.64 7.49
C LEU A 215 3.03 5.30 6.46
N ASP A 216 4.19 5.84 6.86
CA ASP A 216 5.19 6.37 5.92
C ASP A 216 5.64 5.29 4.92
N LEU A 217 5.95 4.08 5.40
CA LEU A 217 6.32 2.96 4.52
C LEU A 217 5.20 2.58 3.56
N LEU A 218 3.96 2.51 4.03
CA LEU A 218 2.79 2.19 3.20
C LEU A 218 2.42 3.32 2.22
N ARG A 219 2.78 4.58 2.50
CA ARG A 219 2.65 5.70 1.54
C ARG A 219 3.70 5.64 0.45
N ARG A 220 4.85 5.02 0.73
CA ARG A 220 5.98 4.89 -0.20
C ARG A 220 5.94 3.62 -1.05
N THR A 221 4.83 2.87 -1.06
CA THR A 221 4.68 1.65 -1.88
C THR A 221 5.21 1.86 -3.29
N ALA A 222 6.16 1.01 -3.70
CA ALA A 222 6.73 1.05 -5.03
C ALA A 222 5.70 0.57 -6.06
N MET A 223 5.62 1.21 -7.22
CA MET A 223 4.76 0.75 -8.32
C MET A 223 5.10 -0.69 -8.71
N ILE A 224 6.38 -1.00 -8.88
CA ILE A 224 6.84 -2.35 -9.18
C ILE A 224 7.44 -2.96 -7.92
N ALA A 225 6.88 -4.09 -7.48
CA ALA A 225 7.40 -4.90 -6.38
C ALA A 225 8.76 -5.51 -6.72
N ILE A 226 9.46 -6.04 -5.71
CA ILE A 226 10.80 -6.61 -5.91
C ILE A 226 10.80 -7.85 -6.82
N ASP A 227 9.66 -8.54 -6.90
CA ASP A 227 9.42 -9.68 -7.79
C ASP A 227 9.06 -9.26 -9.23
N GLY A 228 8.91 -7.96 -9.49
CA GLY A 228 8.52 -7.39 -10.77
C GLY A 228 7.02 -7.22 -10.96
N PHE A 229 6.19 -7.53 -9.96
CA PHE A 229 4.73 -7.36 -10.05
C PHE A 229 4.33 -5.89 -9.95
N ASP A 230 3.38 -5.45 -10.77
CA ASP A 230 2.80 -4.10 -10.67
C ASP A 230 1.82 -4.03 -9.50
N GLN A 231 2.23 -3.38 -8.42
CA GLN A 231 1.42 -3.17 -7.22
C GLN A 231 0.33 -2.12 -7.44
N PHE A 232 0.40 -1.32 -8.51
CA PHE A 232 -0.58 -0.27 -8.78
C PHE A 232 -1.80 -0.87 -9.48
N PHE A 233 -2.66 -1.50 -8.67
CA PHE A 233 -4.00 -1.95 -9.01
C PHE A 233 -4.94 -1.64 -7.84
N GLY A 234 -6.25 -1.61 -8.04
CA GLY A 234 -7.17 -1.28 -6.95
C GLY A 234 -7.09 0.19 -6.55
N ILE A 235 -6.83 0.49 -5.28
CA ILE A 235 -6.75 1.85 -4.72
C ILE A 235 -5.84 2.80 -5.53
N PRO A 236 -4.54 2.51 -5.72
CA PRO A 236 -3.62 3.43 -6.42
C PRO A 236 -4.04 3.75 -7.86
N THR A 237 -4.67 2.80 -8.56
CA THR A 237 -5.12 2.98 -9.96
C THR A 237 -6.48 3.65 -10.06
N ALA A 238 -7.40 3.31 -9.15
CA ALA A 238 -8.72 3.92 -9.11
C ALA A 238 -8.69 5.37 -8.61
N LEU A 239 -7.73 5.67 -7.72
CA LEU A 239 -7.67 6.92 -6.96
C LEU A 239 -6.26 7.56 -7.02
N PRO A 240 -5.71 7.82 -8.21
CA PRO A 240 -4.32 8.27 -8.37
C PRO A 240 -4.06 9.68 -7.83
N ALA A 241 -5.11 10.50 -7.67
CA ALA A 241 -5.01 11.86 -7.13
C ALA A 241 -5.12 11.91 -5.60
N GLN A 242 -5.41 10.78 -4.94
CA GLN A 242 -5.56 10.72 -3.49
C GLN A 242 -4.23 10.50 -2.81
N THR A 243 -4.10 11.04 -1.60
CA THR A 243 -3.13 10.49 -0.64
C THR A 243 -3.68 9.18 -0.10
N TRP A 244 -2.83 8.15 -0.10
CA TRP A 244 -3.15 6.83 0.42
C TRP A 244 -1.91 6.20 1.06
N ALA A 245 -2.13 5.28 1.99
CA ALA A 245 -1.12 4.36 2.49
C ALA A 245 -1.67 2.93 2.31
N ILE A 246 -1.03 2.12 1.47
CA ILE A 246 -1.61 0.87 0.99
C ILE A 246 -0.73 -0.34 1.26
N LYS A 247 -1.38 -1.50 1.40
CA LYS A 247 -0.72 -2.80 1.20
C LYS A 247 -1.57 -3.65 0.29
N GLN A 248 -0.94 -4.08 -0.80
CA GLN A 248 -1.50 -5.01 -1.76
C GLN A 248 -1.16 -6.46 -1.37
N GLY A 249 -2.03 -7.38 -1.78
CA GLY A 249 -1.83 -8.82 -1.69
C GLY A 249 -2.02 -9.46 -3.06
N TRP A 250 -1.07 -10.27 -3.51
CA TRP A 250 -1.26 -11.14 -4.67
C TRP A 250 -0.65 -12.50 -4.39
N MET A 251 -1.32 -13.55 -4.87
CA MET A 251 -0.80 -14.89 -4.84
C MET A 251 -1.49 -15.71 -5.92
N CYS A 252 -0.71 -16.52 -6.62
CA CYS A 252 -1.19 -17.50 -7.58
C CYS A 252 -0.40 -18.80 -7.37
N CYS A 253 -0.96 -19.98 -7.56
CA CYS A 253 -2.37 -20.29 -7.72
C CYS A 253 -2.69 -21.49 -6.84
N PRO A 254 -2.61 -21.37 -5.50
CA PRO A 254 -2.85 -22.53 -4.68
C PRO A 254 -4.32 -22.94 -4.83
N ARG A 255 -4.53 -24.24 -5.13
CA ARG A 255 -5.84 -24.82 -5.47
C ARG A 255 -6.52 -24.13 -6.66
N ASP A 256 -5.75 -23.83 -7.71
CA ASP A 256 -6.24 -23.25 -8.96
C ASP A 256 -6.98 -21.91 -8.78
N THR A 257 -6.69 -21.21 -7.68
CA THR A 257 -7.31 -19.92 -7.34
C THR A 257 -6.23 -18.84 -7.27
N SER A 258 -6.47 -17.74 -7.96
CA SER A 258 -5.66 -16.52 -7.84
C SER A 258 -6.30 -15.59 -6.82
N TYR A 259 -5.44 -14.92 -6.04
CA TYR A 259 -5.85 -13.96 -5.03
C TYR A 259 -5.23 -12.61 -5.37
N LEU A 260 -6.05 -11.56 -5.40
CA LEU A 260 -5.63 -10.18 -5.56
C LEU A 260 -6.39 -9.30 -4.57
N HIS A 261 -5.68 -8.50 -3.80
CA HIS A 261 -6.23 -7.71 -2.71
C HIS A 261 -5.67 -6.30 -2.76
N THR A 262 -6.54 -5.32 -2.54
CA THR A 262 -6.15 -3.93 -2.36
C THR A 262 -6.69 -3.43 -1.04
N THR A 263 -5.81 -2.87 -0.21
CA THR A 263 -6.16 -2.47 1.15
C THR A 263 -5.35 -1.25 1.55
N GLY A 264 -5.89 -0.44 2.44
CA GLY A 264 -5.17 0.72 2.96
C GLY A 264 -6.07 1.75 3.58
N VAL A 265 -5.46 2.92 3.80
CA VAL A 265 -6.14 4.14 4.21
C VAL A 265 -6.03 5.19 3.13
N LEU A 266 -7.06 6.02 2.98
CA LEU A 266 -7.13 7.05 1.94
C LEU A 266 -7.83 8.33 2.41
N GLY A 267 -7.53 9.41 1.69
CA GLY A 267 -8.06 10.74 1.96
C GLY A 267 -7.28 11.48 3.04
N THR A 268 -7.64 12.75 3.25
CA THR A 268 -7.05 13.57 4.31
C THR A 268 -7.19 12.89 5.67
N ASP A 269 -6.12 12.96 6.47
CA ASP A 269 -6.04 12.37 7.82
C ASP A 269 -6.38 10.87 7.89
N ASP A 270 -6.14 10.13 6.79
CA ASP A 270 -6.42 8.70 6.69
C ASP A 270 -7.89 8.39 7.04
N ARG A 271 -8.82 9.23 6.55
CA ARG A 271 -10.26 9.19 6.88
C ARG A 271 -10.92 7.86 6.54
N TYR A 272 -10.65 7.32 5.36
CA TYR A 272 -11.27 6.09 4.91
C TYR A 272 -10.32 4.93 5.08
N VAL A 273 -10.79 3.86 5.70
CA VAL A 273 -10.14 2.55 5.66
C VAL A 273 -10.84 1.71 4.61
N VAL A 274 -10.07 1.05 3.74
CA VAL A 274 -10.60 0.23 2.65
C VAL A 274 -9.93 -1.13 2.67
N ALA A 275 -10.73 -2.19 2.63
CA ALA A 275 -10.26 -3.55 2.40
C ALA A 275 -11.12 -4.21 1.32
N ILE A 276 -10.50 -4.51 0.18
CA ILE A 276 -11.12 -5.25 -0.93
C ILE A 276 -10.28 -6.49 -1.17
N LEU A 277 -10.83 -7.63 -0.79
CA LEU A 277 -10.24 -8.93 -0.98
C LEU A 277 -10.96 -9.60 -2.15
N SER A 278 -10.21 -10.12 -3.12
CA SER A 278 -10.78 -10.84 -4.25
C SER A 278 -10.08 -12.16 -4.51
N SER A 279 -10.86 -13.08 -5.07
CA SER A 279 -10.34 -14.31 -5.65
C SER A 279 -10.96 -14.56 -7.02
N ASP A 280 -10.17 -15.15 -7.91
CA ASP A 280 -10.60 -15.59 -9.23
C ASP A 280 -10.29 -17.08 -9.42
N PRO A 281 -11.12 -17.83 -10.17
CA PRO A 281 -11.01 -19.28 -10.29
C PRO A 281 -9.85 -19.75 -11.20
N GLY A 282 -8.81 -18.93 -11.39
CA GLY A 282 -7.59 -19.28 -12.13
C GLY A 282 -7.75 -19.28 -13.65
N VAL A 283 -8.89 -18.82 -14.16
CA VAL A 283 -9.20 -18.80 -15.61
C VAL A 283 -8.91 -17.46 -16.28
N PHE A 284 -8.68 -16.42 -15.48
CA PHE A 284 -8.41 -15.07 -15.98
C PHE A 284 -6.92 -14.76 -15.94
N SER A 285 -6.48 -13.85 -16.82
CA SER A 285 -5.13 -13.32 -16.74
C SER A 285 -5.01 -12.38 -15.54
N THR A 286 -3.82 -12.30 -14.94
CA THR A 286 -3.56 -11.34 -13.86
C THR A 286 -3.95 -9.91 -14.26
N ALA A 287 -3.61 -9.50 -15.50
CA ALA A 287 -3.95 -8.17 -16.02
C ALA A 287 -5.46 -7.91 -16.04
N TYR A 288 -6.26 -8.92 -16.42
CA TYR A 288 -7.71 -8.80 -16.36
C TYR A 288 -8.19 -8.65 -14.91
N SER A 289 -7.71 -9.50 -13.99
CA SER A 289 -8.13 -9.44 -12.59
C SER A 289 -7.72 -8.12 -11.91
N THR A 290 -6.55 -7.54 -12.24
CA THR A 290 -6.13 -6.21 -11.75
C THR A 290 -7.01 -5.08 -12.29
N ASP A 291 -7.40 -5.14 -13.57
CA ASP A 291 -8.30 -4.15 -14.18
C ASP A 291 -9.69 -4.20 -13.55
N VAL A 292 -10.24 -5.41 -13.35
CA VAL A 292 -11.53 -5.62 -12.68
C VAL A 292 -11.47 -5.08 -11.26
N LEU A 293 -10.43 -5.41 -10.49
CA LEU A 293 -10.29 -4.96 -9.10
C LEU A 293 -10.12 -3.44 -8.98
N SER A 294 -9.41 -2.82 -9.93
CA SER A 294 -9.33 -1.36 -10.04
C SER A 294 -10.69 -0.74 -10.34
N LYS A 295 -11.47 -1.35 -11.24
CA LYS A 295 -12.82 -0.89 -11.55
C LYS A 295 -13.78 -1.06 -10.36
N VAL A 296 -13.74 -2.19 -9.65
CA VAL A 296 -14.46 -2.41 -8.38
C VAL A 296 -14.17 -1.27 -7.41
N THR A 297 -12.89 -0.93 -7.22
CA THR A 297 -12.49 0.16 -6.31
C THR A 297 -13.05 1.52 -6.75
N SER A 298 -13.01 1.82 -8.06
CA SER A 298 -13.54 3.07 -8.64
C SER A 298 -15.07 3.22 -8.55
N LEU A 299 -15.80 2.14 -8.26
CA LEU A 299 -17.26 2.19 -8.09
C LEU A 299 -17.65 2.56 -6.66
N ILE A 300 -16.76 2.31 -5.69
CA ILE A 300 -16.98 2.67 -4.28
C ILE A 300 -16.78 4.17 -4.08
N PHE A 301 -15.78 4.74 -4.74
CA PHE A 301 -15.38 6.13 -4.57
C PHE A 301 -15.48 6.89 -5.89
N PRO A 302 -16.05 8.11 -5.90
CA PRO A 302 -16.05 8.95 -7.09
C PRO A 302 -14.61 9.31 -7.50
N PRO A 303 -14.36 9.59 -8.79
CA PRO A 303 -13.07 10.10 -9.24
C PRO A 303 -12.80 11.48 -8.63
N GLY A 304 -11.54 11.75 -8.25
CA GLY A 304 -11.11 13.03 -7.66
C GLY A 304 -10.55 12.88 -6.25
N SER A 305 -10.30 14.01 -5.57
CA SER A 305 -9.93 14.04 -4.15
C SER A 305 -11.17 13.92 -3.26
N ILE A 306 -11.07 13.16 -2.17
CA ILE A 306 -12.14 12.98 -1.19
C ILE A 306 -11.65 13.80 0.01
N GLU A 307 -12.35 14.89 0.28
CA GLU A 307 -11.91 15.82 1.31
C GLU A 307 -12.01 15.24 2.73
N GLY A 308 -11.09 15.69 3.58
CA GLY A 308 -11.26 15.63 5.03
C GLY A 308 -12.39 16.57 5.45
N GLY A 309 -13.29 16.07 6.30
CA GLY A 309 -14.31 16.90 6.95
C GLY A 309 -13.74 17.68 8.12
#